data_AF-A0A924ZTZ6-F1
#
_entry.id   AF-A0A924ZTZ6-F1
#
_cell.length_a   1.000
_cell.length_b   1.000
_cell.length_c   1.000
_cell.angle_alpha   90.00
_cell.angle_beta   90.00
_cell.angle_gamma   90.00
#
_symmetry.space_group_name_H-M   'P 1'
#
loop_
_entity.id
_entity.type
_entity.pdbx_description
1 polymer ?
#
loop_
_entity_poly.entity_id
_entity_poly.type
_entity_poly.pdbx_seq_one_letter_code
_entity_poly.pdbx_strand_id
1 'polypeptide(L)'
;EVHRDHDISALAFGIASIFQDIVVEKLGNFPILFFYGPGSSGKDELAAIVQSFVGVPQIAINLEGNVSTIKAQVREFAQFRNGISQLSEYKRGNPQLDGMLKALWDRRGYKRGNIESHVGTESIPIESSAILTGNDYPNEEPLILRLIWNEMDKNKFSQDEMKAFDELRDMREKGVSCYSNDFFQHRVFIAENFEKEQRSWKGILQELFPEAKSRIISNLSILSSVYSMLENKVKFPFTQDEMIEHFRKGIDKQIRKINSASILNRFWDCFIASLRGNREQRLQVGYIISVSGDELYMQWSHTYNKIQMEWIARYKELAPAKQVIKEQLIQSGQFLRDEGVHSYGEGRNANRSSATVINMNALAPDVKTDIIGSVMYQVNEGTLWEKQKEEEKPADPSQPAILFSDNSDFFES
;
A
#
# COMPACT_ATOMS: atom_id res chain seq x y z
N GLU A 1 -3.44 3.86 28.85
CA GLU A 1 -3.79 2.56 29.48
C GLU A 1 -4.34 1.55 28.48
N VAL A 2 -5.51 1.80 27.90
CA VAL A 2 -6.17 0.86 26.95
C VAL A 2 -5.41 0.72 25.62
N HIS A 3 -5.12 1.85 24.96
CA HIS A 3 -4.48 1.86 23.63
C HIS A 3 -2.96 2.05 23.66
N ARG A 4 -2.35 2.13 24.86
CA ARG A 4 -0.90 2.31 25.06
C ARG A 4 -0.38 3.54 24.29
N ASP A 5 0.83 3.50 23.74
CA ASP A 5 1.47 4.61 23.03
C ASP A 5 0.75 5.02 21.72
N HIS A 6 -0.12 4.16 21.17
CA HIS A 6 -0.91 4.50 19.99
C HIS A 6 -1.86 5.68 20.21
N ASP A 7 -2.29 5.93 21.46
CA ASP A 7 -3.17 7.04 21.80
C ASP A 7 -2.51 8.41 21.56
N ILE A 8 -1.18 8.53 21.69
CA ILE A 8 -0.43 9.77 21.54
C ILE A 8 -0.67 10.37 20.14
N SER A 9 -0.32 9.62 19.09
CA SER A 9 -0.52 10.10 17.72
C SER A 9 -2.00 10.16 17.32
N ALA A 10 -2.84 9.30 17.90
CA ALA A 10 -4.28 9.27 17.63
C ALA A 10 -4.98 10.54 18.16
N LEU A 11 -4.69 10.92 19.40
CA LEU A 11 -5.20 12.13 20.04
C LEU A 11 -4.63 13.39 19.38
N ALA A 12 -3.32 13.43 19.14
CA ALA A 12 -2.69 14.57 18.45
C ALA A 12 -3.30 14.77 17.05
N PHE A 13 -3.58 13.69 16.31
CA PHE A 13 -4.27 13.74 15.02
C PHE A 13 -5.73 14.20 15.15
N GLY A 14 -6.47 13.69 16.14
CA GLY A 14 -7.86 14.10 16.39
C GLY A 14 -7.96 15.60 16.66
N ILE A 15 -7.07 16.13 17.50
CA ILE A 15 -7.03 17.56 17.84
C ILE A 15 -6.59 18.39 16.62
N ALA A 16 -5.57 17.95 15.89
CA ALA A 16 -5.16 18.63 14.66
C ALA A 16 -6.28 18.66 13.60
N SER A 17 -7.15 17.65 13.57
CA SER A 17 -8.28 17.56 12.63
C SER A 17 -9.35 18.63 12.88
N ILE A 18 -9.51 19.12 14.13
CA ILE A 18 -10.40 20.24 14.46
C ILE A 18 -9.99 21.52 13.70
N PHE A 19 -8.70 21.67 13.41
CA PHE A 19 -8.10 22.82 12.70
C PHE A 19 -7.63 22.47 11.29
N GLN A 20 -8.10 21.35 10.74
CA GLN A 20 -7.64 20.82 9.46
C GLN A 20 -7.71 21.86 8.35
N ASP A 21 -8.78 22.64 8.27
CA ASP A 21 -8.93 23.68 7.26
C ASP A 21 -7.84 24.75 7.32
N ILE A 22 -7.40 25.16 8.51
CA ILE A 22 -6.26 26.08 8.69
C ILE A 22 -4.98 25.42 8.19
N VAL A 23 -4.75 24.16 8.58
CA VAL A 23 -3.56 23.40 8.16
C VAL A 23 -3.51 23.27 6.64
N VAL A 24 -4.63 22.90 6.03
CA VAL A 24 -4.76 22.70 4.59
C VAL A 24 -4.62 24.02 3.83
N GLU A 25 -5.15 25.13 4.36
CA GLU A 25 -4.96 26.46 3.76
C GLU A 25 -3.47 26.82 3.63
N LYS A 26 -2.65 26.47 4.63
CA LYS A 26 -1.21 26.81 4.64
C LYS A 26 -0.34 25.79 3.90
N LEU A 27 -0.68 24.50 3.96
CA LEU A 27 0.19 23.41 3.48
C LEU A 27 -0.32 22.68 2.24
N GLY A 28 -1.61 22.81 1.92
CA GLY A 28 -2.26 22.11 0.81
C GLY A 28 -2.40 20.60 1.01
N ASN A 29 -2.08 20.06 2.19
CA ASN A 29 -2.15 18.65 2.51
C ASN A 29 -2.50 18.42 3.99
N PHE A 30 -2.79 17.17 4.33
CA PHE A 30 -2.95 16.74 5.73
C PHE A 30 -2.65 15.25 5.86
N PRO A 31 -2.04 14.80 6.98
CA PRO A 31 -1.69 13.39 7.17
C PRO A 31 -2.90 12.46 7.15
N ILE A 32 -2.63 11.17 6.87
CA ILE A 32 -3.58 10.08 7.08
C ILE A 32 -3.10 9.30 8.30
N LEU A 33 -3.95 9.15 9.31
CA LEU A 33 -3.65 8.31 10.46
C LEU A 33 -3.92 6.84 10.12
N PHE A 34 -2.94 5.96 10.30
CA PHE A 34 -3.09 4.55 9.94
C PHE A 34 -2.92 3.63 11.15
N PHE A 35 -3.97 2.86 11.43
CA PHE A 35 -3.95 1.77 12.39
C PHE A 35 -3.85 0.43 11.66
N TYR A 36 -2.74 -0.27 11.88
CA TYR A 36 -2.46 -1.56 11.28
C TYR A 36 -2.22 -2.62 12.35
N GLY A 37 -2.69 -3.84 12.11
CA GLY A 37 -2.47 -4.97 13.00
C GLY A 37 -3.51 -6.07 12.78
N PRO A 38 -3.42 -7.20 13.48
CA PRO A 38 -4.39 -8.28 13.37
C PRO A 38 -5.79 -7.87 13.86
N GLY A 39 -6.79 -8.69 13.55
CA GLY A 39 -8.11 -8.58 14.17
C GLY A 39 -8.03 -8.59 15.70
N SER A 40 -8.98 -7.90 16.33
CA SER A 40 -9.06 -7.79 17.80
C SER A 40 -7.88 -7.08 18.46
N SER A 41 -7.19 -6.16 17.77
CA SER A 41 -6.14 -5.32 18.39
C SER A 41 -6.63 -3.93 18.86
N GLY A 42 -7.91 -3.61 18.66
CA GLY A 42 -8.54 -2.35 19.10
C GLY A 42 -8.42 -1.18 18.10
N LYS A 43 -8.12 -1.44 16.83
CA LYS A 43 -7.96 -0.42 15.77
C LYS A 43 -9.21 0.43 15.57
N ASP A 44 -10.35 -0.23 15.36
CA ASP A 44 -11.61 0.45 15.06
C ASP A 44 -12.18 1.16 16.29
N GLU A 45 -11.93 0.63 17.49
CA GLU A 45 -12.28 1.31 18.74
C GLU A 45 -11.49 2.62 18.90
N LEU A 46 -10.17 2.59 18.68
CA LEU A 46 -9.35 3.79 18.75
C LEU A 46 -9.77 4.81 17.68
N ALA A 47 -10.10 4.35 16.46
CA ALA A 47 -10.66 5.21 15.42
C ALA A 47 -11.97 5.87 15.87
N ALA A 48 -12.89 5.12 16.48
CA ALA A 48 -14.15 5.65 17.01
C ALA A 48 -13.93 6.66 18.14
N ILE A 49 -12.96 6.43 19.03
CA ILE A 49 -12.58 7.40 20.07
C ILE A 49 -12.07 8.70 19.43
N VAL A 50 -11.20 8.62 18.43
CA VAL A 50 -10.67 9.82 17.75
C VAL A 50 -11.78 10.57 17.00
N GLN A 51 -12.67 9.85 16.31
CA GLN A 51 -13.83 10.47 15.66
C GLN A 51 -14.77 11.16 16.66
N SER A 52 -14.88 10.63 17.88
CA SER A 52 -15.80 11.17 18.89
C SER A 52 -15.47 12.59 19.36
N PHE A 53 -14.24 13.08 19.10
CA PHE A 53 -13.89 14.49 19.29
C PHE A 53 -14.71 15.39 18.36
N VAL A 54 -14.93 14.99 17.11
CA VAL A 54 -15.58 15.86 16.10
C VAL A 54 -17.07 15.58 15.92
N GLY A 55 -17.65 14.69 16.72
CA GLY A 55 -19.08 14.38 16.67
C GLY A 55 -19.39 12.93 17.03
N VAL A 56 -20.49 12.41 16.49
CA VAL A 56 -20.81 10.99 16.62
C VAL A 56 -19.97 10.20 15.61
N PRO A 57 -19.24 9.15 16.01
CA PRO A 57 -18.49 8.29 15.09
C PRO A 57 -19.38 7.77 13.96
N GLN A 58 -18.90 7.90 12.72
CA GLN A 58 -19.63 7.46 11.53
C GLN A 58 -19.25 6.02 11.18
N ILE A 59 -20.14 5.33 10.47
CA ILE A 59 -19.85 3.98 9.97
C ILE A 59 -18.63 4.04 9.04
N ALA A 60 -17.66 3.16 9.29
CA ALA A 60 -16.45 3.11 8.48
C ALA A 60 -16.75 2.74 7.02
N ILE A 61 -16.07 3.41 6.10
CA ILE A 61 -16.16 3.15 4.67
C ILE A 61 -15.32 1.90 4.39
N ASN A 62 -16.00 0.79 4.11
CA ASN A 62 -15.34 -0.47 3.81
C ASN A 62 -14.65 -0.41 2.44
N LEU A 63 -13.34 -0.71 2.41
CA LEU A 63 -12.51 -0.74 1.20
C LEU A 63 -12.46 -2.12 0.51
N GLU A 64 -12.89 -3.18 1.17
CA GLU A 64 -12.93 -4.54 0.61
C GLU A 64 -14.07 -4.74 -0.40
N GLY A 65 -13.86 -5.67 -1.32
CA GLY A 65 -14.88 -6.14 -2.26
C GLY A 65 -15.28 -5.15 -3.36
N ASN A 66 -14.65 -3.98 -3.48
CA ASN A 66 -15.02 -2.90 -4.41
C ASN A 66 -16.52 -2.54 -4.34
N VAL A 67 -17.15 -2.75 -3.18
CA VAL A 67 -18.61 -2.60 -3.00
C VAL A 67 -19.02 -1.14 -3.15
N SER A 68 -18.16 -0.21 -2.73
CA SER A 68 -18.33 1.22 -2.93
C SER A 68 -17.34 1.74 -3.97
N THR A 69 -17.83 2.48 -4.96
CA THR A 69 -16.95 3.11 -5.96
C THR A 69 -16.08 4.18 -5.29
N ILE A 70 -14.85 4.38 -5.79
CA ILE A 70 -13.94 5.46 -5.34
C ILE A 70 -14.66 6.83 -5.29
N LYS A 71 -15.59 7.08 -6.22
CA LYS A 71 -16.38 8.31 -6.27
C LYS A 71 -17.33 8.46 -5.07
N ALA A 72 -17.97 7.37 -4.67
CA ALA A 72 -18.84 7.37 -3.49
C ALA A 72 -18.02 7.56 -2.21
N GLN A 73 -16.87 6.88 -2.11
CA GLN A 73 -15.94 7.05 -0.99
C GLN A 73 -15.48 8.51 -0.84
N VAL A 74 -15.08 9.17 -1.93
CA VAL A 74 -14.68 10.59 -1.92
C VAL A 74 -15.82 11.54 -1.52
N ARG A 75 -17.09 11.22 -1.81
CA ARG A 75 -18.23 12.04 -1.40
C ARG A 75 -18.41 12.08 0.11
N GLU A 76 -18.13 10.99 0.81
CA GLU A 76 -18.19 10.96 2.27
C GLU A 76 -17.23 11.97 2.90
N PHE A 77 -16.06 12.18 2.28
CA PHE A 77 -15.08 13.18 2.74
C PHE A 77 -15.51 14.64 2.52
N ALA A 78 -16.55 14.88 1.71
CA ALA A 78 -17.07 16.21 1.46
C ALA A 78 -18.24 16.59 2.40
N GLN A 79 -18.79 15.63 3.16
CA GLN A 79 -20.00 15.85 3.96
C GLN A 79 -19.73 16.70 5.20
N PHE A 80 -18.55 16.56 5.82
CA PHE A 80 -18.22 17.19 7.10
C PHE A 80 -16.87 17.91 7.03
N ARG A 81 -16.90 19.24 7.16
CA ARG A 81 -15.68 20.05 7.26
C ARG A 81 -15.04 19.92 8.63
N ASN A 82 -13.73 19.71 8.66
CA ASN A 82 -12.96 19.40 9.87
C ASN A 82 -13.48 18.16 10.62
N GLY A 83 -14.23 17.30 9.92
CA GLY A 83 -14.65 15.99 10.43
C GLY A 83 -13.53 14.96 10.29
N ILE A 84 -13.82 13.73 10.72
CA ILE A 84 -12.90 12.60 10.59
C ILE A 84 -13.69 11.42 10.01
N SER A 85 -13.24 10.93 8.86
CA SER A 85 -13.83 9.78 8.17
C SER A 85 -12.88 8.59 8.24
N GLN A 86 -13.42 7.41 8.50
CA GLN A 86 -12.64 6.16 8.55
C GLN A 86 -12.81 5.36 7.27
N LEU A 87 -11.69 4.95 6.69
CA LEU A 87 -11.59 3.92 5.66
C LEU A 87 -11.13 2.61 6.33
N SER A 88 -11.96 1.57 6.29
CA SER A 88 -11.66 0.29 6.95
C SER A 88 -11.32 -0.82 5.95
N GLU A 89 -10.70 -1.88 6.45
CA GLU A 89 -10.30 -3.07 5.68
C GLU A 89 -9.35 -2.73 4.52
N TYR A 90 -8.35 -1.88 4.77
CA TYR A 90 -7.30 -1.65 3.80
C TYR A 90 -6.59 -2.96 3.43
N LYS A 91 -6.51 -3.20 2.11
CA LYS A 91 -5.77 -4.30 1.49
C LYS A 91 -4.79 -3.75 0.47
N ARG A 92 -3.53 -4.21 0.57
CA ARG A 92 -2.48 -3.89 -0.39
C ARG A 92 -2.68 -4.60 -1.73
N GLY A 93 -2.09 -4.07 -2.79
CA GLY A 93 -2.15 -4.66 -4.13
C GLY A 93 -3.25 -4.06 -5.03
N ASN A 94 -3.90 -2.98 -4.60
CA ASN A 94 -4.84 -2.22 -5.42
C ASN A 94 -4.29 -0.82 -5.74
N PRO A 95 -3.68 -0.61 -6.93
CA PRO A 95 -3.09 0.67 -7.31
C PRO A 95 -4.09 1.83 -7.37
N GLN A 96 -5.36 1.55 -7.66
CA GLN A 96 -6.41 2.58 -7.72
C GLN A 96 -6.76 3.08 -6.32
N LEU A 97 -6.87 2.17 -5.36
CA LEU A 97 -7.06 2.50 -3.94
C LEU A 97 -5.85 3.30 -3.42
N ASP A 98 -4.63 2.87 -3.71
CA ASP A 98 -3.42 3.59 -3.31
C ASP A 98 -3.40 4.99 -3.94
N GLY A 99 -3.81 5.11 -5.21
CA GLY A 99 -4.03 6.36 -5.91
C GLY A 99 -5.01 7.29 -5.20
N MET A 100 -6.15 6.77 -4.76
CA MET A 100 -7.15 7.53 -4.01
C MET A 100 -6.59 8.02 -2.66
N LEU A 101 -5.91 7.16 -1.90
CA LEU A 101 -5.32 7.54 -0.61
C LEU A 101 -4.25 8.63 -0.78
N LYS A 102 -3.43 8.56 -1.83
CA LYS A 102 -2.49 9.62 -2.20
C LYS A 102 -3.22 10.94 -2.49
N ALA A 103 -4.34 10.88 -3.22
CA ALA A 103 -5.17 12.05 -3.54
C ALA A 103 -5.85 12.65 -2.31
N LEU A 104 -6.32 11.84 -1.35
CA LEU A 104 -6.89 12.31 -0.08
C LEU A 104 -5.87 13.13 0.72
N TRP A 105 -4.63 12.66 0.85
CA TRP A 105 -3.56 13.40 1.52
C TRP A 105 -3.26 14.73 0.82
N ASP A 106 -3.21 14.74 -0.52
CA ASP A 106 -2.98 15.96 -1.33
C ASP A 106 -4.25 16.86 -1.41
N ARG A 107 -5.34 16.53 -0.71
CA ARG A 107 -6.65 17.22 -0.77
C ARG A 107 -7.21 17.36 -2.20
N ARG A 108 -6.86 16.42 -3.08
CA ARG A 108 -7.31 16.37 -4.47
C ARG A 108 -8.63 15.63 -4.55
N GLY A 109 -9.70 16.40 -4.57
CA GLY A 109 -11.07 15.95 -4.76
C GLY A 109 -11.36 15.34 -6.14
N TYR A 110 -12.57 14.83 -6.31
CA TYR A 110 -13.03 14.26 -7.59
C TYR A 110 -13.56 15.37 -8.52
N LYS A 111 -13.08 15.40 -9.77
CA LYS A 111 -13.56 16.33 -10.82
C LYS A 111 -14.52 15.62 -11.77
N ARG A 112 -15.68 16.21 -12.02
CA ARG A 112 -16.72 15.76 -12.95
C ARG A 112 -16.90 16.78 -14.07
N GLY A 113 -16.85 16.35 -15.32
CA GLY A 113 -17.29 17.19 -16.43
C GLY A 113 -18.78 17.50 -16.30
N ASN A 114 -19.14 18.77 -16.37
CA ASN A 114 -20.52 19.22 -16.38
C ASN A 114 -21.15 18.84 -17.72
N ILE A 115 -22.30 18.16 -17.70
CA ILE A 115 -23.00 17.74 -18.92
C ILE A 115 -23.58 18.96 -19.65
N GLU A 116 -23.90 20.03 -18.91
CA GLU A 116 -24.52 21.25 -19.43
C GLU A 116 -23.51 22.25 -20.01
N SER A 117 -22.20 22.04 -19.80
CA SER A 117 -21.15 22.93 -20.30
C SER A 117 -19.96 22.13 -20.81
N HIS A 118 -19.60 22.33 -22.06
CA HIS A 118 -18.43 21.71 -22.70
C HIS A 118 -17.10 21.97 -21.96
N VAL A 119 -17.05 22.94 -21.04
CA VAL A 119 -15.85 23.34 -20.28
C VAL A 119 -16.08 23.33 -18.75
N GLY A 120 -17.32 23.19 -18.29
CA GLY A 120 -17.64 23.21 -16.86
C GLY A 120 -17.13 21.96 -16.17
N THR A 121 -16.45 22.10 -15.03
CA THR A 121 -16.03 20.96 -14.21
C THR A 121 -16.51 21.18 -12.78
N GLU A 122 -17.34 20.28 -12.25
CA GLU A 122 -17.71 20.27 -10.83
C GLU A 122 -16.66 19.48 -10.04
N SER A 123 -16.15 20.03 -8.95
CA SER A 123 -15.21 19.32 -8.07
C SER A 123 -15.81 19.05 -6.71
N ILE A 124 -15.74 17.80 -6.25
CA ILE A 124 -16.12 17.40 -4.90
C ILE A 124 -14.88 17.55 -4.01
N PRO A 125 -14.86 18.48 -3.03
CA PRO A 125 -13.69 18.73 -2.19
C PRO A 125 -13.45 17.61 -1.17
N ILE A 126 -12.28 17.61 -0.54
CA ILE A 126 -11.95 16.74 0.60
C ILE A 126 -11.90 17.61 1.85
N GLU A 127 -12.96 17.55 2.66
CA GLU A 127 -13.20 18.46 3.79
C GLU A 127 -12.96 17.79 5.16
N SER A 128 -12.96 16.46 5.23
CA SER A 128 -12.65 15.69 6.44
C SER A 128 -11.25 15.05 6.42
N SER A 129 -10.71 14.79 7.61
CA SER A 129 -9.47 14.02 7.81
C SER A 129 -9.71 12.52 7.63
N ALA A 130 -8.66 11.79 7.24
CA ALA A 130 -8.73 10.35 6.98
C ALA A 130 -8.05 9.52 8.08
N ILE A 131 -8.79 8.59 8.67
CA ILE A 131 -8.25 7.43 9.38
C ILE A 131 -8.33 6.24 8.42
N LEU A 132 -7.25 5.46 8.36
CA LEU A 132 -7.17 4.21 7.62
C LEU A 132 -6.99 3.06 8.62
N THR A 133 -7.78 2.00 8.52
CA THR A 133 -7.61 0.77 9.31
C THR A 133 -7.45 -0.43 8.39
N GLY A 134 -6.61 -1.38 8.78
CA GLY A 134 -6.41 -2.60 7.98
C GLY A 134 -5.54 -3.65 8.67
N ASN A 135 -5.55 -4.83 8.06
CA ASN A 135 -4.73 -5.97 8.48
C ASN A 135 -3.49 -6.15 7.57
N ASP A 136 -3.40 -5.37 6.50
CA ASP A 136 -2.28 -5.30 5.56
C ASP A 136 -1.68 -3.89 5.60
N TYR A 137 -0.42 -3.72 5.21
CA TYR A 137 0.24 -2.41 5.10
C TYR A 137 0.60 -2.10 3.64
N PRO A 138 0.71 -0.82 3.23
CA PRO A 138 1.09 -0.48 1.86
C PRO A 138 2.50 -0.93 1.47
N ASN A 139 2.65 -1.34 0.21
CA ASN A 139 3.96 -1.67 -0.37
C ASN A 139 4.56 -0.48 -1.13
N GLU A 140 3.73 0.45 -1.60
CA GLU A 140 4.19 1.63 -2.33
C GLU A 140 4.76 2.69 -1.39
N GLU A 141 6.07 2.95 -1.51
CA GLU A 141 6.73 4.03 -0.79
C GLU A 141 5.98 5.39 -0.89
N PRO A 142 5.49 5.83 -2.07
CA PRO A 142 4.75 7.09 -2.16
C PRO A 142 3.52 7.18 -1.26
N LEU A 143 2.84 6.06 -1.00
CA LEU A 143 1.71 6.01 -0.05
C LEU A 143 2.23 5.92 1.39
N ILE A 144 3.21 5.05 1.67
CA ILE A 144 3.78 4.90 3.02
C ILE A 144 4.17 6.26 3.60
N LEU A 145 4.85 7.12 2.80
CA LEU A 145 5.31 8.44 3.22
C LEU A 145 4.20 9.44 3.62
N ARG A 146 2.93 9.15 3.31
CA ARG A 146 1.77 10.00 3.63
C ARG A 146 1.04 9.57 4.90
N LEU A 147 1.42 8.42 5.47
CA LEU A 147 0.78 7.85 6.64
C LEU A 147 1.52 8.21 7.92
N ILE A 148 0.77 8.43 9.00
CA ILE A 148 1.25 8.39 10.39
C ILE A 148 0.93 6.98 10.92
N TRP A 149 1.98 6.20 11.14
CA TRP A 149 1.87 4.76 11.36
C TRP A 149 1.74 4.36 12.82
N ASN A 150 0.71 3.55 13.09
CA ASN A 150 0.53 2.85 14.36
C ASN A 150 0.34 1.35 14.12
N GLU A 151 1.36 0.59 14.50
CA GLU A 151 1.36 -0.88 14.42
C GLU A 151 0.90 -1.47 15.76
N MET A 152 -0.33 -1.99 15.77
CA MET A 152 -1.08 -2.51 16.91
C MET A 152 -1.08 -4.04 16.92
N ASP A 153 0.02 -4.66 17.37
CA ASP A 153 0.22 -6.12 17.25
C ASP A 153 -0.44 -6.96 18.35
N LYS A 154 -0.71 -6.37 19.53
CA LYS A 154 -1.29 -7.10 20.66
C LYS A 154 -2.78 -7.35 20.42
N ASN A 155 -3.17 -8.61 20.45
CA ASN A 155 -4.56 -9.08 20.30
C ASN A 155 -5.04 -9.99 21.44
N LYS A 156 -4.23 -10.14 22.50
CA LYS A 156 -4.57 -10.86 23.73
C LYS A 156 -4.45 -9.89 24.90
N PHE A 157 -5.53 -9.73 25.65
CA PHE A 157 -5.63 -8.76 26.74
C PHE A 157 -5.93 -9.46 28.06
N SER A 158 -5.43 -8.90 29.16
CA SER A 158 -5.78 -9.35 30.50
C SER A 158 -7.21 -8.95 30.88
N GLN A 159 -7.74 -9.51 31.97
CA GLN A 159 -9.05 -9.11 32.50
C GLN A 159 -9.07 -7.63 32.92
N ASP A 160 -7.99 -7.13 33.52
CA ASP A 160 -7.89 -5.72 33.91
C ASP A 160 -7.89 -4.80 32.69
N GLU A 161 -7.20 -5.19 31.61
CA GLU A 161 -7.20 -4.43 30.35
C GLU A 161 -8.58 -4.40 29.68
N MET A 162 -9.31 -5.51 29.73
CA MET A 162 -10.70 -5.58 29.24
C MET A 162 -11.62 -4.70 30.09
N LYS A 163 -11.44 -4.68 31.41
CA LYS A 163 -12.22 -3.83 32.30
C LYS A 163 -11.96 -2.34 32.01
N ALA A 164 -10.69 -1.94 31.89
CA ALA A 164 -10.33 -0.57 31.53
C ALA A 164 -10.87 -0.17 30.14
N PHE A 165 -10.90 -1.12 29.20
CA PHE A 165 -11.52 -0.93 27.88
C PHE A 165 -13.03 -0.69 27.98
N ASP A 166 -13.76 -1.51 28.75
CA ASP A 166 -15.20 -1.33 28.94
C ASP A 166 -15.51 -0.01 29.63
N GLU A 167 -14.73 0.39 30.64
CA GLU A 167 -14.87 1.70 31.30
C GLU A 167 -14.68 2.86 30.32
N LEU A 168 -13.67 2.78 29.45
CA LEU A 168 -13.44 3.80 28.40
C LEU A 168 -14.58 3.84 27.38
N ARG A 169 -15.10 2.67 26.98
CA ARG A 169 -16.23 2.55 26.06
C ARG A 169 -17.48 3.21 26.63
N ASP A 170 -17.80 2.93 27.89
CA ASP A 170 -18.97 3.48 28.58
C ASP A 170 -18.85 5.01 28.80
N MET A 171 -17.63 5.52 29.00
CA MET A 171 -17.39 6.97 29.04
C MET A 171 -17.65 7.61 27.67
N ARG A 172 -17.16 7.00 26.59
CA ARG A 172 -17.35 7.50 25.23
C ARG A 172 -18.82 7.51 24.81
N GLU A 173 -19.59 6.48 25.17
CA GLU A 173 -21.03 6.38 24.84
C GLU A 173 -21.87 7.54 25.41
N LYS A 174 -21.41 8.18 26.49
CA LYS A 174 -22.05 9.39 27.05
C LYS A 174 -21.81 10.65 26.21
N GLY A 175 -20.93 10.58 25.21
CA GLY A 175 -20.52 11.69 24.37
C GLY A 175 -19.33 12.45 24.97
N VAL A 176 -18.28 12.62 24.16
CA VAL A 176 -17.02 13.27 24.56
C VAL A 176 -16.62 14.44 23.66
N SER A 177 -17.48 14.80 22.70
CA SER A 177 -17.25 15.92 21.78
C SER A 177 -17.20 17.28 22.50
N CYS A 178 -17.70 17.37 23.74
CA CYS A 178 -17.59 18.58 24.56
C CYS A 178 -16.13 18.99 24.82
N TYR A 179 -15.19 18.03 24.90
CA TYR A 179 -13.76 18.33 25.04
C TYR A 179 -13.19 19.07 23.84
N SER A 180 -13.84 18.99 22.66
CA SER A 180 -13.41 19.76 21.49
C SER A 180 -13.57 21.26 21.65
N ASN A 181 -14.47 21.71 22.53
CA ASN A 181 -14.63 23.13 22.82
C ASN A 181 -13.37 23.73 23.48
N ASP A 182 -12.67 22.95 24.32
CA ASP A 182 -11.44 23.39 24.99
C ASP A 182 -10.32 23.67 23.98
N PHE A 183 -10.34 22.98 22.83
CA PHE A 183 -9.44 23.26 21.72
C PHE A 183 -9.98 24.38 20.83
N PHE A 184 -11.26 24.32 20.45
CA PHE A 184 -11.87 25.19 19.44
C PHE A 184 -11.78 26.69 19.80
N GLN A 185 -11.86 27.03 21.08
CA GLN A 185 -11.68 28.41 21.56
C GLN A 185 -10.32 29.03 21.20
N HIS A 186 -9.30 28.23 20.86
CA HIS A 186 -7.97 28.68 20.48
C HIS A 186 -7.78 28.80 18.96
N ARG A 187 -8.85 28.66 18.16
CA ARG A 187 -8.80 28.67 16.70
C ARG A 187 -8.13 29.92 16.11
N VAL A 188 -8.43 31.11 16.63
CA VAL A 188 -7.82 32.38 16.15
C VAL A 188 -6.31 32.36 16.37
N PHE A 189 -5.89 31.99 17.59
CA PHE A 189 -4.48 31.85 17.93
C PHE A 189 -3.76 30.85 17.03
N ILE A 190 -4.41 29.72 16.72
CA ILE A 190 -3.88 28.72 15.78
C ILE A 190 -3.75 29.31 14.36
N ALA A 191 -4.79 29.92 13.83
CA ALA A 191 -4.77 30.51 12.49
C ALA A 191 -3.65 31.54 12.28
N GLU A 192 -3.39 32.36 13.30
CA GLU A 192 -2.37 33.42 13.25
C GLU A 192 -0.92 32.88 13.34
N ASN A 193 -0.70 31.79 14.08
CA ASN A 193 0.65 31.36 14.44
C ASN A 193 1.08 30.02 13.82
N PHE A 194 0.15 29.22 13.27
CA PHE A 194 0.40 27.86 12.80
C PHE A 194 1.55 27.76 11.79
N GLU A 195 1.62 28.65 10.80
CA GLU A 195 2.64 28.56 9.75
C GLU A 195 4.08 28.79 10.28
N LYS A 196 4.22 29.65 11.30
CA LYS A 196 5.51 29.90 11.95
C LYS A 196 5.89 28.69 12.81
N GLU A 197 4.95 28.21 13.60
CA GLU A 197 5.17 27.09 14.52
C GLU A 197 5.49 25.80 13.76
N GLN A 198 4.77 25.53 12.66
CA GLN A 198 5.01 24.38 11.80
C GLN A 198 6.37 24.41 11.13
N ARG A 199 6.86 25.58 10.70
CA ARG A 199 8.22 25.70 10.17
C ARG A 199 9.27 25.40 11.25
N SER A 200 9.06 25.88 12.48
CA SER A 200 9.92 25.60 13.63
C SER A 200 10.00 24.09 13.90
N TRP A 201 8.85 23.44 14.10
CA TRP A 201 8.77 22.01 14.37
C TRP A 201 9.29 21.14 13.23
N LYS A 202 9.08 21.56 11.97
CA LYS A 202 9.65 20.87 10.82
C LYS A 202 11.19 20.88 10.87
N GLY A 203 11.80 21.99 11.27
CA GLY A 203 13.25 22.09 11.46
C GLY A 203 13.74 21.18 12.59
N ILE A 204 13.12 21.27 13.77
CA ILE A 204 13.44 20.45 14.95
C ILE A 204 13.37 18.96 14.60
N LEU A 205 12.26 18.51 14.00
CA LEU A 205 12.09 17.10 13.65
C LEU A 205 13.07 16.65 12.57
N GLN A 206 13.45 17.51 11.63
CA GLN A 206 14.46 17.18 10.61
C GLN A 206 15.85 17.00 11.21
N GLU A 207 16.19 17.77 12.25
CA GLU A 207 17.45 17.61 13.01
C GLU A 207 17.43 16.36 13.90
N LEU A 208 16.30 16.06 14.54
CA LEU A 208 16.14 14.89 15.40
C LEU A 208 16.10 13.55 14.62
N PHE A 209 15.63 13.59 13.38
CA PHE A 209 15.40 12.43 12.52
C PHE A 209 15.96 12.68 11.09
N PRO A 210 17.27 12.84 10.93
CA PRO A 210 17.89 13.19 9.64
C PRO A 210 17.67 12.15 8.54
N GLU A 211 17.46 10.88 8.91
CA GLU A 211 17.17 9.77 8.01
C GLU A 211 15.72 9.76 7.48
N ALA A 212 14.81 10.47 8.14
CA ALA A 212 13.40 10.47 7.76
C ALA A 212 13.13 11.32 6.52
N LYS A 213 12.31 10.80 5.61
CA LYS A 213 11.94 11.51 4.39
C LYS A 213 11.04 12.71 4.70
N SER A 214 11.17 13.77 3.91
CA SER A 214 10.51 15.07 4.15
C SER A 214 8.99 15.02 4.39
N ARG A 215 8.25 14.11 3.72
CA ARG A 215 6.80 13.94 3.96
C ARG A 215 6.47 13.40 5.35
N ILE A 216 7.28 12.48 5.88
CA ILE A 216 7.11 11.95 7.24
C ILE A 216 7.31 13.10 8.24
N ILE A 217 8.41 13.85 8.10
CA ILE A 217 8.69 15.03 8.92
C ILE A 217 7.57 16.06 8.82
N SER A 218 7.07 16.34 7.62
CA SER A 218 5.97 17.28 7.40
C SER A 218 4.69 16.83 8.11
N ASN A 219 4.32 15.56 8.03
CA ASN A 219 3.13 15.01 8.71
C ASN A 219 3.24 15.14 10.23
N LEU A 220 4.39 14.76 10.80
CA LEU A 220 4.61 14.82 12.24
C LEU A 220 4.70 16.25 12.74
N SER A 221 5.29 17.16 11.95
CA SER A 221 5.36 18.58 12.31
C SER A 221 3.99 19.23 12.45
N ILE A 222 2.98 18.78 11.69
CA ILE A 222 1.59 19.26 11.86
C ILE A 222 1.09 18.90 13.26
N LEU A 223 1.28 17.65 13.69
CA LEU A 223 0.85 17.18 15.01
C LEU A 223 1.63 17.90 16.13
N SER A 224 2.95 17.99 16.01
CA SER A 224 3.81 18.67 17.00
C SER A 224 3.47 20.14 17.15
N SER A 225 3.14 20.83 16.05
CA SER A 225 2.78 22.25 16.09
C SER A 225 1.49 22.46 16.85
N VAL A 226 0.45 21.70 16.52
CA VAL A 226 -0.85 21.84 17.21
C VAL A 226 -0.69 21.49 18.69
N TYR A 227 0.07 20.44 19.02
CA TYR A 227 0.39 20.09 20.40
C TYR A 227 1.08 21.26 21.13
N SER A 228 2.20 21.76 20.62
CA SER A 228 3.00 22.79 21.30
C SER A 228 2.24 24.12 21.47
N MET A 229 1.39 24.48 20.51
CA MET A 229 0.51 25.65 20.64
C MET A 229 -0.53 25.53 21.76
N LEU A 230 -0.90 24.30 22.12
CA LEU A 230 -1.97 24.00 23.06
C LEU A 230 -1.47 23.43 24.39
N GLU A 231 -0.24 22.96 24.49
CA GLU A 231 0.29 22.24 25.67
C GLU A 231 0.20 23.05 26.97
N ASN A 232 0.33 24.38 26.87
CA ASN A 232 0.24 25.32 27.99
C ASN A 232 -1.20 25.84 28.24
N LYS A 233 -2.16 25.41 27.41
CA LYS A 233 -3.56 25.87 27.42
C LYS A 233 -4.54 24.76 27.77
N VAL A 234 -4.24 23.53 27.37
CA VAL A 234 -5.06 22.34 27.58
C VAL A 234 -4.19 21.22 28.13
N LYS A 235 -4.77 20.40 29.01
CA LYS A 235 -4.07 19.26 29.60
C LYS A 235 -4.03 18.09 28.61
N PHE A 236 -2.83 17.69 28.20
CA PHE A 236 -2.61 16.47 27.45
C PHE A 236 -2.32 15.28 28.39
N PRO A 237 -2.69 14.05 28.01
CA PRO A 237 -2.35 12.85 28.77
C PRO A 237 -0.92 12.34 28.51
N PHE A 238 -0.14 13.07 27.69
CA PHE A 238 1.25 12.78 27.37
C PHE A 238 2.04 14.09 27.27
N THR A 239 3.35 13.96 27.50
CA THR A 239 4.34 15.03 27.41
C THR A 239 4.92 15.14 26.00
N GLN A 240 5.61 16.25 25.74
CA GLN A 240 6.33 16.45 24.48
C GLN A 240 7.38 15.37 24.25
N ASP A 241 8.10 14.96 25.29
CA ASP A 241 9.16 13.95 25.19
C ASP A 241 8.57 12.57 24.86
N GLU A 242 7.45 12.19 25.48
CA GLU A 242 6.72 10.96 25.13
C GLU A 242 6.22 10.99 23.68
N MET A 243 5.75 12.14 23.21
CA MET A 243 5.33 12.32 21.81
C MET A 243 6.51 12.16 20.84
N ILE A 244 7.66 12.78 21.13
CA ILE A 244 8.86 12.65 20.30
C ILE A 244 9.37 11.20 20.28
N GLU A 245 9.36 10.52 21.42
CA GLU A 245 9.78 9.11 21.50
C GLU A 245 8.82 8.18 20.76
N HIS A 246 7.50 8.43 20.84
CA HIS A 246 6.51 7.72 20.02
C HIS A 246 6.78 7.92 18.52
N PHE A 247 7.07 9.15 18.11
CA PHE A 247 7.41 9.46 16.71
C PHE A 247 8.70 8.78 16.26
N ARG A 248 9.74 8.73 17.11
CA ARG A 248 10.99 7.99 16.83
C ARG A 248 10.70 6.53 16.48
N LYS A 249 9.95 5.84 17.34
CA LYS A 249 9.57 4.43 17.12
C LYS A 249 8.78 4.25 15.82
N GLY A 250 7.84 5.17 15.54
CA GLY A 250 7.07 5.17 14.30
C GLY A 250 7.94 5.33 13.05
N ILE A 251 8.84 6.30 13.05
CA ILE A 251 9.79 6.57 11.97
C ILE A 251 10.68 5.36 11.72
N ASP A 252 11.28 4.78 12.76
CA ASP A 252 12.16 3.61 12.64
C ASP A 252 11.44 2.41 12.00
N LYS A 253 10.18 2.17 12.40
CA LYS A 253 9.34 1.13 11.78
C LYS A 253 9.05 1.46 10.31
N GLN A 254 8.70 2.71 10.01
CA GLN A 254 8.36 3.17 8.67
C GLN A 254 9.55 3.07 7.70
N ILE A 255 10.74 3.51 8.13
CA ILE A 255 11.97 3.43 7.36
C ILE A 255 12.36 1.98 7.09
N ARG A 256 12.30 1.11 8.10
CA ARG A 256 12.56 -0.33 7.91
C ARG A 256 11.66 -0.92 6.84
N LYS A 257 10.37 -0.60 6.84
CA LYS A 257 9.43 -1.11 5.83
C LYS A 257 9.66 -0.52 4.44
N ILE A 258 9.96 0.78 4.32
CA ILE A 258 10.32 1.42 3.05
C ILE A 258 11.56 0.72 2.46
N ASN A 259 12.57 0.47 3.28
CA ASN A 259 13.79 -0.20 2.85
C ASN A 259 13.51 -1.65 2.41
N SER A 260 12.69 -2.40 3.17
CA SER A 260 12.28 -3.75 2.78
C SER A 260 11.50 -3.78 1.47
N ALA A 261 10.54 -2.86 1.27
CA ALA A 261 9.78 -2.76 0.02
C ALA A 261 10.69 -2.42 -1.17
N SER A 262 11.63 -1.49 -0.98
CA SER A 262 12.64 -1.13 -1.99
C SER A 262 13.48 -2.34 -2.41
N ILE A 263 13.93 -3.16 -1.45
CA ILE A 263 14.73 -4.35 -1.75
C ILE A 263 13.93 -5.39 -2.53
N LEU A 264 12.67 -5.67 -2.14
CA LEU A 264 11.83 -6.61 -2.86
C LEU A 264 11.47 -6.14 -4.27
N ASN A 265 11.22 -4.85 -4.45
CA ASN A 265 10.96 -4.29 -5.78
C ASN A 265 12.18 -4.49 -6.69
N ARG A 266 13.38 -4.12 -6.20
CA ARG A 266 14.64 -4.35 -6.93
C ARG A 266 14.91 -5.84 -7.19
N PHE A 267 14.55 -6.72 -6.24
CA PHE A 267 14.67 -8.16 -6.41
C PHE A 267 13.81 -8.66 -7.58
N TRP A 268 12.53 -8.28 -7.63
CA TRP A 268 11.62 -8.69 -8.69
C TRP A 268 11.96 -8.08 -10.04
N ASP A 269 12.41 -6.83 -10.07
CA ASP A 269 12.95 -6.18 -11.26
C ASP A 269 14.13 -6.97 -11.85
N CYS A 270 15.08 -7.39 -10.99
CA CYS A 270 16.22 -8.21 -11.38
C CYS A 270 15.79 -9.63 -11.76
N PHE A 271 14.81 -10.22 -11.08
CA PHE A 271 14.26 -11.53 -11.41
C PHE A 271 13.66 -11.54 -12.81
N ILE A 272 12.80 -10.55 -13.14
CA ILE A 272 12.19 -10.40 -14.45
C ILE A 272 13.25 -10.17 -15.53
N ALA A 273 14.24 -9.29 -15.28
CA ALA A 273 15.35 -9.09 -16.21
C ALA A 273 16.15 -10.38 -16.43
N SER A 274 16.40 -11.13 -15.35
CA SER A 274 17.06 -12.43 -15.40
C SER A 274 16.23 -13.48 -16.15
N LEU A 275 14.91 -13.34 -16.29
CA LEU A 275 14.07 -14.20 -17.14
C LEU A 275 14.19 -13.86 -18.63
N ARG A 276 14.46 -12.60 -18.96
CA ARG A 276 14.47 -12.07 -20.34
C ARG A 276 15.85 -12.10 -21.01
N GLY A 277 16.90 -12.42 -20.26
CA GLY A 277 18.27 -12.47 -20.78
C GLY A 277 18.52 -13.56 -21.83
N ASN A 278 19.75 -13.62 -22.33
CA ASN A 278 20.19 -14.65 -23.28
C ASN A 278 20.01 -16.07 -22.71
N ARG A 279 19.73 -17.05 -23.58
CA ARG A 279 19.35 -18.43 -23.20
C ARG A 279 20.30 -19.10 -22.20
N GLU A 280 21.60 -18.83 -22.29
CA GLU A 280 22.62 -19.39 -21.37
C GLU A 280 22.68 -18.67 -20.01
N GLN A 281 22.33 -17.39 -19.97
CA GLN A 281 22.49 -16.54 -18.79
C GLN A 281 21.17 -16.29 -18.06
N ARG A 282 20.03 -16.56 -18.69
CA ARG A 282 18.70 -16.37 -18.09
C ARG A 282 18.34 -17.43 -17.06
N LEU A 283 17.34 -17.13 -16.26
CA LEU A 283 16.59 -18.10 -15.45
C LEU A 283 15.78 -18.97 -16.41
N GLN A 284 16.24 -20.20 -16.63
CA GLN A 284 15.63 -21.12 -17.57
C GLN A 284 14.38 -21.76 -16.98
N VAL A 285 13.24 -21.54 -17.63
CA VAL A 285 11.98 -22.25 -17.37
C VAL A 285 12.18 -23.73 -17.68
N GLY A 286 11.71 -24.61 -16.80
CA GLY A 286 11.88 -26.06 -16.95
C GLY A 286 13.15 -26.62 -16.31
N TYR A 287 14.06 -25.74 -15.86
CA TYR A 287 15.36 -26.15 -15.32
C TYR A 287 15.67 -25.52 -13.95
N ILE A 288 15.55 -24.20 -13.81
CA ILE A 288 15.83 -23.46 -12.55
C ILE A 288 14.54 -22.92 -11.94
N ILE A 289 13.56 -22.63 -12.77
CA ILE A 289 12.25 -22.12 -12.36
C ILE A 289 11.12 -22.85 -13.09
N SER A 290 9.95 -22.91 -12.47
CA SER A 290 8.72 -23.39 -13.08
C SER A 290 7.52 -22.70 -12.44
N VAL A 291 6.42 -22.57 -13.18
CA VAL A 291 5.16 -22.00 -12.67
C VAL A 291 4.08 -23.07 -12.78
N SER A 292 3.31 -23.27 -11.71
CA SER A 292 2.14 -24.15 -11.69
C SER A 292 0.99 -23.44 -10.99
N GLY A 293 -0.09 -23.15 -11.71
CA GLY A 293 -1.19 -22.33 -11.20
C GLY A 293 -0.69 -20.95 -10.77
N ASP A 294 -0.93 -20.59 -9.50
CA ASP A 294 -0.48 -19.35 -8.88
C ASP A 294 0.82 -19.51 -8.06
N GLU A 295 1.51 -20.65 -8.17
CA GLU A 295 2.77 -20.91 -7.47
C GLU A 295 3.97 -20.81 -8.43
N LEU A 296 4.95 -19.98 -8.03
CA LEU A 296 6.25 -19.90 -8.69
C LEU A 296 7.27 -20.69 -7.88
N TYR A 297 7.89 -21.67 -8.52
CA TYR A 297 8.94 -22.51 -7.95
C TYR A 297 10.28 -22.02 -8.49
N MET A 298 11.24 -21.79 -7.60
CA MET A 298 12.57 -21.36 -7.98
C MET A 298 13.65 -22.06 -7.16
N GLN A 299 14.72 -22.46 -7.83
CA GLN A 299 15.90 -22.98 -7.17
C GLN A 299 16.63 -21.80 -6.54
N TRP A 300 16.51 -21.64 -5.22
CA TRP A 300 16.82 -20.38 -4.53
C TRP A 300 18.26 -19.91 -4.74
N SER A 301 19.24 -20.78 -4.53
CA SER A 301 20.66 -20.40 -4.62
C SER A 301 21.06 -19.98 -6.04
N HIS A 302 20.61 -20.72 -7.04
CA HIS A 302 20.92 -20.46 -8.44
C HIS A 302 20.17 -19.23 -8.96
N THR A 303 18.93 -19.04 -8.50
CA THR A 303 18.14 -17.84 -8.77
C THR A 303 18.80 -16.60 -8.19
N TYR A 304 19.17 -16.64 -6.90
CA TYR A 304 19.83 -15.53 -6.23
C TYR A 304 21.15 -15.14 -6.90
N ASN A 305 21.97 -16.12 -7.32
CA ASN A 305 23.24 -15.82 -8.00
C ASN A 305 23.03 -15.03 -9.30
N LYS A 306 22.00 -15.34 -10.08
CA LYS A 306 21.66 -14.60 -11.30
C LYS A 306 21.14 -13.19 -10.98
N ILE A 307 20.27 -13.08 -9.98
CA ILE A 307 19.77 -11.79 -9.49
C ILE A 307 20.89 -10.90 -8.97
N GLN A 308 21.87 -11.46 -8.26
CA GLN A 308 23.01 -10.70 -7.73
C GLN A 308 23.82 -10.04 -8.85
N MET A 309 24.05 -10.76 -9.95
CA MET A 309 24.77 -10.21 -11.11
C MET A 309 23.96 -9.08 -11.77
N GLU A 310 22.66 -9.28 -11.96
CA GLU A 310 21.77 -8.27 -12.52
C GLU A 310 21.64 -7.04 -11.62
N TRP A 311 21.63 -7.24 -10.29
CA TRP A 311 21.56 -6.17 -9.31
C TRP A 311 22.76 -5.23 -9.39
N ILE A 312 23.97 -5.80 -9.43
CA ILE A 312 25.21 -5.02 -9.57
C ILE A 312 25.21 -4.29 -10.91
N ALA A 313 24.79 -4.95 -11.99
CA ALA A 313 24.73 -4.35 -13.32
C ALA A 313 23.78 -3.15 -13.37
N ARG A 314 22.60 -3.26 -12.75
CA ARG A 314 21.52 -2.27 -12.79
C ARG A 314 21.68 -1.15 -11.77
N TYR A 315 21.94 -1.47 -10.51
CA TYR A 315 21.92 -0.50 -9.41
C TYR A 315 23.31 -0.01 -8.99
N LYS A 316 24.39 -0.59 -9.55
CA LYS A 316 25.80 -0.20 -9.25
C LYS A 316 26.16 -0.31 -7.76
N GLU A 317 25.55 -1.26 -7.07
CA GLU A 317 25.77 -1.57 -5.65
C GLU A 317 25.74 -3.08 -5.42
N LEU A 318 26.23 -3.53 -4.27
CA LEU A 318 26.15 -4.93 -3.87
C LEU A 318 24.71 -5.30 -3.48
N ALA A 319 24.22 -6.42 -4.00
CA ALA A 319 22.92 -6.96 -3.59
C ALA A 319 22.93 -7.33 -2.10
N PRO A 320 21.80 -7.13 -1.37
CA PRO A 320 21.63 -7.64 -0.01
C PRO A 320 21.84 -9.15 0.04
N ALA A 321 22.37 -9.66 1.16
CA ALA A 321 22.65 -11.08 1.33
C ALA A 321 21.40 -11.96 1.08
N LYS A 322 21.61 -13.17 0.53
CA LYS A 322 20.53 -14.11 0.19
C LYS A 322 19.55 -14.38 1.34
N GLN A 323 20.03 -14.42 2.58
CA GLN A 323 19.19 -14.61 3.76
C GLN A 323 18.27 -13.40 3.98
N VAL A 324 18.79 -12.18 3.83
CA VAL A 324 18.01 -10.93 4.00
C VAL A 324 16.88 -10.86 2.99
N ILE A 325 17.15 -11.17 1.72
CA ILE A 325 16.09 -11.20 0.69
C ILE A 325 15.04 -12.27 1.02
N LYS A 326 15.47 -13.46 1.46
CA LYS A 326 14.54 -14.53 1.84
C LYS A 326 13.66 -14.14 3.04
N GLU A 327 14.24 -13.52 4.05
CA GLU A 327 13.50 -12.97 5.20
C GLU A 327 12.46 -11.94 4.77
N GLN A 328 12.79 -11.07 3.81
CA GLN A 328 11.82 -10.09 3.30
C GLN A 328 10.70 -10.73 2.48
N LEU A 329 10.98 -11.77 1.70
CA LEU A 329 9.94 -12.54 1.01
C LEU A 329 8.96 -13.19 2.02
N ILE A 330 9.47 -13.63 3.18
CA ILE A 330 8.66 -14.13 4.30
C ILE A 330 7.82 -13.01 4.93
N GLN A 331 8.45 -11.91 5.33
CA GLN A 331 7.77 -10.79 6.00
C GLN A 331 6.74 -10.07 5.10
N SER A 332 6.92 -10.14 3.79
CA SER A 332 5.98 -9.61 2.81
C SER A 332 4.84 -10.57 2.48
N GLY A 333 4.83 -11.80 3.02
CA GLY A 333 3.81 -12.81 2.74
C GLY A 333 3.85 -13.37 1.31
N GLN A 334 4.95 -13.15 0.58
CA GLN A 334 5.14 -13.68 -0.78
C GLN A 334 5.68 -15.12 -0.75
N PHE A 335 6.44 -15.47 0.29
CA PHE A 335 6.93 -16.83 0.52
C PHE A 335 5.80 -17.75 1.01
N LEU A 336 5.68 -18.94 0.41
CA LEU A 336 4.78 -19.99 0.86
C LEU A 336 5.50 -21.05 1.68
N ARG A 337 6.50 -21.71 1.08
CA ARG A 337 7.23 -22.85 1.67
C ARG A 337 8.53 -23.12 0.93
N ASP A 338 9.38 -23.95 1.55
CA ASP A 338 10.48 -24.62 0.88
C ASP A 338 10.14 -26.09 0.64
N GLU A 339 10.51 -26.61 -0.51
CA GLU A 339 10.40 -28.02 -0.88
C GLU A 339 11.78 -28.64 -1.03
N GLY A 340 11.97 -29.82 -0.41
CA GLY A 340 13.25 -30.52 -0.46
C GLY A 340 13.59 -31.06 -1.86
N VAL A 341 12.57 -31.43 -2.65
CA VAL A 341 12.71 -31.90 -4.02
C VAL A 341 11.49 -31.46 -4.84
N HIS A 342 11.75 -30.78 -5.95
CA HIS A 342 10.77 -30.36 -6.94
C HIS A 342 11.29 -30.68 -8.35
N SER A 343 10.39 -31.08 -9.25
CA SER A 343 10.73 -31.33 -10.66
C SER A 343 10.39 -30.10 -11.49
N TYR A 344 11.41 -29.42 -12.02
CA TYR A 344 11.19 -28.16 -12.75
C TYR A 344 10.66 -28.37 -14.17
N GLY A 345 10.89 -29.54 -14.77
CA GLY A 345 10.43 -29.91 -16.10
C GLY A 345 9.72 -31.25 -16.13
N GLU A 346 9.31 -31.66 -17.31
CA GLU A 346 8.58 -32.92 -17.54
C GLU A 346 9.50 -34.06 -17.97
N GLY A 347 9.10 -35.29 -17.65
CA GLY A 347 9.75 -36.51 -18.10
C GLY A 347 10.89 -37.03 -17.21
N ARG A 348 11.54 -38.10 -17.67
CA ARG A 348 12.54 -38.86 -16.89
C ARG A 348 13.85 -38.11 -16.67
N ASN A 349 14.18 -37.16 -17.57
CA ASN A 349 15.41 -36.36 -17.54
C ASN A 349 15.19 -34.95 -16.94
N ALA A 350 14.03 -34.70 -16.32
CA ALA A 350 13.73 -33.43 -15.71
C ALA A 350 14.71 -33.08 -14.59
N ASN A 351 15.11 -31.81 -14.51
CA ASN A 351 15.95 -31.35 -13.41
C ASN A 351 15.16 -31.37 -12.09
N ARG A 352 15.74 -31.99 -11.07
CA ARG A 352 15.14 -32.11 -9.74
C ARG A 352 16.07 -31.51 -8.69
N SER A 353 15.57 -30.52 -7.98
CA SER A 353 16.32 -29.84 -6.92
C SER A 353 15.36 -29.30 -5.87
N SER A 354 15.87 -28.74 -4.78
CA SER A 354 15.01 -28.01 -3.86
C SER A 354 14.38 -26.79 -4.53
N ALA A 355 13.21 -26.38 -4.03
CA ALA A 355 12.50 -25.20 -4.52
C ALA A 355 12.06 -24.32 -3.36
N THR A 356 12.21 -23.02 -3.53
CA THR A 356 11.47 -22.04 -2.74
C THR A 356 10.22 -21.68 -3.53
N VAL A 357 9.06 -21.77 -2.88
CA VAL A 357 7.74 -21.58 -3.50
C VAL A 357 7.20 -20.19 -3.12
N ILE A 358 6.84 -19.40 -4.13
CA ILE A 358 6.31 -18.05 -4.00
C ILE A 358 4.84 -18.02 -4.43
N ASN A 359 4.00 -17.34 -3.64
CA ASN A 359 2.62 -17.04 -3.98
C ASN A 359 2.57 -15.89 -4.99
N MET A 360 2.23 -16.18 -6.25
CA MET A 360 2.15 -15.15 -7.29
C MET A 360 0.98 -14.17 -7.07
N ASN A 361 -0.06 -14.55 -6.31
CA ASN A 361 -1.17 -13.65 -5.97
C ASN A 361 -0.78 -12.59 -4.93
N ALA A 362 0.32 -12.79 -4.21
CA ALA A 362 0.85 -11.80 -3.27
C ALA A 362 1.80 -10.78 -3.94
N LEU A 363 2.07 -10.93 -5.24
CA LEU A 363 2.90 -10.01 -6.03
C LEU A 363 2.06 -8.85 -6.55
N ALA A 364 2.72 -7.74 -6.89
CA ALA A 364 2.07 -6.66 -7.63
C ALA A 364 1.53 -7.20 -8.98
N PRO A 365 0.34 -6.77 -9.44
CA PRO A 365 -0.28 -7.30 -10.67
C PRO A 365 0.64 -7.21 -11.89
N ASP A 366 1.39 -6.13 -12.00
CA ASP A 366 2.32 -5.82 -13.09
C ASP A 366 3.49 -6.83 -13.08
N VAL A 367 4.05 -7.07 -11.90
CA VAL A 367 5.14 -8.05 -11.68
C VAL A 367 4.65 -9.46 -12.01
N LYS A 368 3.44 -9.85 -11.56
CA LYS A 368 2.83 -11.15 -11.89
C LYS A 368 2.71 -11.31 -13.41
N THR A 369 2.18 -10.29 -14.08
CA THR A 369 1.98 -10.29 -15.53
C THR A 369 3.30 -10.41 -16.29
N ASP A 370 4.32 -9.66 -15.87
CA ASP A 370 5.65 -9.70 -16.48
C ASP A 370 6.36 -11.05 -16.30
N ILE A 371 6.22 -11.68 -15.13
CA ILE A 371 6.74 -13.02 -14.87
C ILE A 371 6.03 -14.02 -15.78
N ILE A 372 4.69 -14.04 -15.80
CA ILE A 372 3.92 -14.96 -16.65
C ILE A 372 4.27 -14.76 -18.12
N GLY A 373 4.31 -13.52 -18.60
CA GLY A 373 4.67 -13.20 -19.98
C GLY A 373 6.07 -13.70 -20.34
N SER A 374 7.05 -13.50 -19.45
CA SER A 374 8.43 -13.95 -19.69
C SER A 374 8.56 -15.48 -19.64
N VAL A 375 7.80 -16.14 -18.76
CA VAL A 375 7.75 -17.61 -18.68
C VAL A 375 7.12 -18.19 -19.94
N MET A 376 5.96 -17.67 -20.35
CA MET A 376 5.25 -18.10 -21.56
C MET A 376 6.07 -17.86 -22.82
N TYR A 377 6.83 -16.77 -22.89
CA TYR A 377 7.77 -16.54 -23.99
C TYR A 377 8.81 -17.67 -24.08
N GLN A 378 9.43 -18.05 -22.96
CA GLN A 378 10.42 -19.14 -22.95
C GLN A 378 9.82 -20.50 -23.30
N VAL A 379 8.61 -20.81 -22.81
CA VAL A 379 7.93 -22.08 -23.10
C VAL A 379 7.56 -22.19 -24.58
N ASN A 380 7.19 -21.08 -25.21
CA ASN A 380 6.84 -21.04 -26.64
C ASN A 380 8.04 -20.74 -27.56
N GLU A 381 9.25 -20.60 -27.00
CA GLU A 381 10.46 -20.32 -27.76
C GLU A 381 10.87 -21.56 -28.57
N GLY A 382 10.39 -21.65 -29.81
CA GLY A 382 10.61 -22.78 -30.72
C GLY A 382 9.33 -23.32 -31.37
N THR A 383 8.16 -23.10 -30.76
CA THR A 383 6.87 -23.61 -31.27
C THR A 383 6.23 -22.71 -32.34
N LEU A 384 6.66 -21.45 -32.43
CA LEU A 384 6.19 -20.46 -33.41
C LEU A 384 6.45 -20.86 -34.87
N TRP A 385 7.49 -21.66 -35.14
CA TRP A 385 7.87 -22.11 -36.49
C TRP A 385 7.48 -23.55 -36.79
N GLU A 386 7.02 -24.31 -35.79
CA GLU A 386 6.53 -25.68 -36.00
C GLU A 386 5.09 -25.69 -36.52
N LYS A 387 4.25 -24.72 -36.11
CA LYS A 387 2.88 -24.58 -36.64
C LYS A 387 2.82 -24.26 -38.14
N GLN A 388 3.79 -23.52 -38.70
CA GLN A 388 3.85 -23.28 -40.14
C GLN A 388 4.25 -24.52 -40.95
N LYS A 389 4.90 -25.52 -40.34
CA LYS A 389 5.28 -26.76 -41.02
C LYS A 389 4.17 -27.81 -41.04
N GLU A 390 3.14 -27.69 -40.20
CA GLU A 390 1.98 -28.59 -40.25
C GLU A 390 0.99 -28.22 -41.36
N GLU A 391 0.98 -26.96 -41.82
CA GLU A 391 0.16 -26.51 -42.96
C GLU A 391 0.74 -26.89 -44.33
N GLU A 392 2.02 -27.30 -44.40
CA GLU A 392 2.69 -27.79 -45.61
C GLU A 392 2.88 -29.33 -45.59
N LYS A 393 1.81 -30.10 -45.34
CA LYS A 393 1.80 -31.52 -45.72
C LYS A 393 1.31 -31.64 -47.17
N PRO A 394 2.02 -32.35 -48.07
CA PRO A 394 1.55 -32.57 -49.43
C PRO A 394 0.24 -33.37 -49.38
N ALA A 395 -0.74 -32.93 -50.17
CA ALA A 395 -2.04 -33.59 -50.30
C ALA A 395 -1.88 -35.07 -50.64
N ASP A 396 -2.63 -35.91 -49.93
CA ASP A 396 -2.76 -37.35 -50.19
C ASP A 396 -3.22 -37.58 -51.64
N PRO A 397 -2.53 -38.40 -52.46
CA PRO A 397 -2.88 -38.63 -53.87
C PRO A 397 -4.22 -39.36 -54.09
N SER A 398 -4.95 -39.72 -53.03
CA SER A 398 -6.14 -40.57 -53.12
C SER A 398 -7.49 -39.86 -53.01
N GLN A 399 -7.55 -38.53 -53.02
CA GLN A 399 -8.84 -37.81 -53.09
C GLN A 399 -9.25 -37.52 -54.54
N PRO A 400 -10.50 -37.83 -54.95
CA PRO A 400 -10.97 -37.51 -56.30
C PRO A 400 -11.07 -35.99 -56.47
N ALA A 401 -10.44 -35.49 -57.53
CA ALA A 401 -10.45 -34.08 -57.90
C ALA A 401 -11.89 -33.60 -58.14
N ILE A 402 -12.35 -32.65 -57.32
CA ILE A 402 -13.55 -31.87 -57.61
C ILE A 402 -13.17 -30.88 -58.71
N LEU A 403 -13.69 -31.12 -59.92
CA LEU A 403 -13.64 -30.20 -61.04
C LEU A 403 -14.44 -28.94 -60.69
N PHE A 404 -13.75 -27.81 -60.51
CA PHE A 404 -14.37 -26.50 -60.61
C PHE A 404 -14.57 -26.19 -62.09
N SER A 405 -15.83 -26.10 -62.52
CA SER A 405 -16.18 -25.56 -63.83
C SER A 405 -16.12 -24.04 -63.77
N ASP A 406 -15.16 -23.46 -64.49
CA ASP A 406 -15.18 -22.06 -64.88
C ASP A 406 -16.43 -21.77 -65.71
N ASN A 407 -17.16 -20.73 -65.34
CA ASN A 407 -17.93 -19.91 -66.27
C ASN A 407 -17.95 -18.49 -65.70
N SER A 408 -16.90 -17.74 -66.03
CA SER A 408 -17.08 -16.33 -66.37
C SER A 408 -18.04 -16.29 -67.55
N ASP A 409 -19.18 -15.61 -67.39
CA ASP A 409 -19.48 -14.45 -68.22
C ASP A 409 -20.93 -13.91 -68.07
N PHE A 410 -20.99 -12.58 -68.11
CA PHE A 410 -22.07 -11.72 -68.62
C PHE A 410 -23.13 -11.08 -67.68
N PHE A 411 -22.83 -9.82 -67.35
CA PHE A 411 -23.56 -8.56 -67.62
C PHE A 411 -24.95 -8.24 -67.06
N GLU A 412 -25.00 -6.98 -66.57
CA GLU A 412 -26.12 -6.00 -66.54
C GLU A 412 -27.38 -6.36 -65.73
N SER A 413 -27.91 -5.51 -64.85
CA SER A 413 -27.93 -4.04 -64.73
C SER A 413 -28.24 -3.61 -63.29
#